data_AF-A0A0F9XAM6-F1
#
_entry.id   AF-A0A0F9XAM6-F1
#
_cell.length_a   1.000
_cell.length_b   1.000
_cell.length_c   1.000
_cell.angle_alpha   90.00
_cell.angle_beta   90.00
_cell.angle_gamma   90.00
#
_symmetry.space_group_name_H-M   'P 1'
#
loop_
_entity.id
_entity.type
_entity.pdbx_description
1 polymer ?
#
loop_
_entity_poly.entity_id
_entity_poly.type
_entity_poly.pdbx_seq_one_letter_code
_entity_poly.pdbx_strand_id
1 'polypeptide(L)'
;MTAETSIRPKVRVEKVFCDRGVDIIHCLVHVGGKSYKAPFDEVSSTLRDRIFLGSGIELTVSEMMTVTNAAREQLENEASYLRDYLMTQPAGTIAVLVNDLALWLAAGKEIVWAQDVTLGQTRPDEVFPTPIEDIGQIDTEELYELSQNIRNWLKAPTPLFEYAEWVAGVNAEYASHDLG
;
A
#
# COMPACT_ATOMS: atom_id res chain seq x y z
N MET A 1 7.70 -47.39 20.50
CA MET A 1 6.89 -46.22 20.09
C MET A 1 7.82 -45.22 19.44
N THR A 2 7.94 -45.26 18.12
CA THR A 2 8.68 -44.28 17.33
C THR A 2 7.84 -43.01 17.28
N ALA A 3 8.38 -41.90 17.79
CA ALA A 3 7.79 -40.59 17.61
C ALA A 3 7.74 -40.30 16.11
N GLU A 4 6.55 -40.34 15.51
CA GLU A 4 6.32 -39.70 14.22
C GLU A 4 6.58 -38.21 14.43
N THR A 5 7.74 -37.74 14.01
CA THR A 5 7.96 -36.30 13.79
C THR A 5 6.94 -35.87 12.75
N SER A 6 5.81 -35.34 13.22
CA SER A 6 4.81 -34.70 12.37
C SER A 6 5.49 -33.54 11.64
N ILE A 7 5.82 -33.74 10.37
CA ILE A 7 6.39 -32.69 9.53
C ILE A 7 5.26 -31.72 9.22
N ARG A 8 5.40 -30.46 9.66
CA ARG A 8 4.47 -29.39 9.30
C ARG A 8 4.31 -29.36 7.77
N PRO A 9 3.07 -29.46 7.24
CA PRO A 9 2.83 -29.32 5.82
C PRO A 9 3.43 -28.01 5.28
N LYS A 10 4.11 -28.09 4.13
CA LYS A 10 4.64 -26.90 3.47
C LYS A 10 3.51 -25.95 3.11
N VAL A 11 3.62 -24.70 3.52
CA VAL A 11 2.73 -23.62 3.08
C VAL A 11 3.36 -22.89 1.91
N ARG A 12 2.56 -22.55 0.90
CA ARG A 12 2.95 -21.70 -0.22
C ARG A 12 1.91 -20.61 -0.40
N VAL A 13 2.35 -19.36 -0.54
CA VAL A 13 1.48 -18.24 -0.88
C VAL A 13 1.71 -17.87 -2.34
N GLU A 14 0.64 -17.68 -3.09
CA GLU A 14 0.66 -17.37 -4.53
C GLU A 14 -0.21 -16.14 -4.80
N LYS A 15 0.31 -15.18 -5.57
CA LYS A 15 -0.44 -14.00 -5.98
C LYS A 15 -1.42 -14.36 -7.10
N VAL A 16 -2.62 -13.82 -7.03
CA VAL A 16 -3.62 -13.93 -8.10
C VAL A 16 -3.79 -12.57 -8.75
N PHE A 17 -3.49 -12.50 -10.04
CA PHE A 17 -3.58 -11.29 -10.84
C PHE A 17 -4.95 -11.15 -11.50
N CYS A 18 -5.33 -9.92 -11.85
CA CYS A 18 -6.46 -9.67 -12.74
C CYS A 18 -6.13 -10.12 -14.16
N ASP A 19 -7.14 -10.16 -15.04
CA ASP A 19 -6.98 -10.61 -16.43
C ASP A 19 -5.93 -9.80 -17.23
N ARG A 20 -5.61 -8.58 -16.78
CA ARG A 20 -4.58 -7.72 -17.38
C ARG A 20 -3.16 -7.99 -16.86
N GLY A 21 -3.00 -8.84 -15.85
CA GLY A 21 -1.72 -9.35 -15.37
C GLY A 21 -0.86 -8.41 -14.53
N VAL A 22 -1.31 -7.17 -14.28
CA VAL A 22 -0.57 -6.20 -13.44
C VAL A 22 -1.16 -6.13 -12.05
N ASP A 23 -2.47 -5.88 -11.93
CA ASP A 23 -3.10 -5.77 -10.62
C ASP A 23 -3.19 -7.12 -9.91
N ILE A 24 -2.83 -7.14 -8.64
CA ILE A 24 -3.03 -8.27 -7.73
C ILE A 24 -4.39 -8.11 -7.06
N ILE A 25 -5.22 -9.14 -7.16
CA ILE A 25 -6.59 -9.14 -6.59
C ILE A 25 -6.59 -9.72 -5.17
N HIS A 26 -5.84 -10.80 -4.97
CA HIS A 26 -5.73 -11.52 -3.69
C HIS A 26 -4.56 -12.50 -3.73
N CYS A 27 -4.31 -13.20 -2.62
CA CYS A 27 -3.41 -14.35 -2.58
C CYS A 27 -4.17 -15.68 -2.42
N LEU A 28 -3.56 -16.78 -2.86
CA LEU A 28 -3.94 -18.14 -2.51
C LEU A 28 -2.90 -18.71 -1.56
N VAL A 29 -3.35 -19.15 -0.38
CA VAL A 29 -2.52 -19.84 0.60
C VAL A 29 -2.77 -21.34 0.47
N HIS A 30 -1.73 -22.07 0.06
CA HIS A 30 -1.78 -23.52 -0.15
C HIS A 30 -1.23 -24.24 1.08
N VAL A 31 -2.03 -25.10 1.72
CA VAL A 31 -1.66 -25.88 2.91
C VAL A 31 -2.09 -27.33 2.72
N GLY A 32 -1.13 -28.27 2.70
CA GLY A 32 -1.43 -29.71 2.67
C GLY A 32 -2.34 -30.16 1.53
N GLY A 33 -2.24 -29.52 0.35
CA GLY A 33 -3.06 -29.83 -0.83
C GLY A 33 -4.42 -29.12 -0.87
N LYS A 34 -4.77 -28.29 0.12
CA LYS A 34 -5.91 -27.38 0.08
C LYS A 34 -5.44 -25.96 -0.22
N SER A 35 -6.29 -25.17 -0.86
CA SER A 35 -6.04 -23.76 -1.16
C SER A 35 -7.08 -22.87 -0.48
N TYR A 36 -6.62 -21.82 0.18
CA TYR A 36 -7.45 -20.84 0.86
C TYR A 36 -7.27 -19.49 0.18
N LYS A 37 -8.37 -18.87 -0.23
CA LYS A 37 -8.34 -17.47 -0.68
C LYS A 37 -7.96 -16.58 0.49
N ALA A 38 -7.00 -15.68 0.30
CA ALA A 38 -6.58 -14.63 1.22
C ALA A 38 -6.83 -13.28 0.53
N PRO A 39 -8.06 -12.76 0.62
CA PRO A 39 -8.37 -11.44 0.07
C PRO A 39 -7.68 -10.35 0.90
N PHE A 40 -7.40 -9.20 0.29
CA PHE A 40 -6.70 -8.12 0.99
C PHE A 40 -7.61 -7.25 1.86
N ASP A 41 -8.93 -7.43 1.78
CA ASP A 41 -9.92 -6.74 2.63
C ASP A 41 -10.21 -7.46 3.96
N GLU A 42 -9.45 -8.51 4.27
CA GLU A 42 -9.59 -9.30 5.50
C GLU A 42 -8.41 -9.02 6.45
N VAL A 43 -8.72 -8.67 7.70
CA VAL A 43 -7.73 -8.49 8.77
C VAL A 43 -6.87 -9.73 8.95
N SER A 44 -5.56 -9.55 9.14
CA SER A 44 -4.59 -10.65 9.23
C SER A 44 -4.93 -11.72 10.27
N SER A 45 -5.48 -11.34 11.42
CA SER A 45 -5.91 -12.29 12.46
C SER A 45 -7.03 -13.20 11.98
N THR A 46 -8.02 -12.64 11.27
CA THR A 46 -9.18 -13.38 10.75
C THR A 46 -8.74 -14.39 9.69
N LEU A 47 -7.83 -14.00 8.80
CA LEU A 47 -7.24 -14.89 7.80
C LEU A 47 -6.51 -16.07 8.46
N ARG A 48 -5.71 -15.80 9.50
CA ARG A 48 -4.99 -16.83 10.27
C ARG A 48 -5.95 -17.81 10.92
N ASP A 49 -6.96 -17.31 11.62
CA ASP A 49 -7.95 -18.13 12.31
C ASP A 49 -8.71 -19.02 11.33
N ARG A 50 -9.13 -18.47 10.20
CA ARG A 50 -9.84 -19.22 9.15
C ARG A 50 -8.98 -20.33 8.56
N ILE A 51 -7.70 -20.07 8.30
CA ILE A 51 -6.77 -21.08 7.77
C ILE A 51 -6.46 -22.14 8.83
N PHE A 52 -6.27 -21.74 10.09
CA PHE A 52 -6.07 -22.68 11.20
C PHE A 52 -7.28 -23.60 11.38
N LEU A 53 -8.50 -23.06 11.40
CA LEU A 53 -9.73 -23.85 11.52
C LEU A 53 -9.91 -24.83 10.34
N GLY A 54 -9.54 -24.45 9.12
CA GLY A 54 -9.70 -25.29 7.93
C GLY A 54 -8.60 -26.34 7.72
N SER A 55 -7.38 -26.06 8.18
CA SER A 55 -6.18 -26.86 7.90
C SER A 55 -5.52 -27.49 9.13
N GLY A 56 -5.80 -26.99 10.33
CA GLY A 56 -5.07 -27.32 11.57
C GLY A 56 -3.66 -26.73 11.63
N ILE A 57 -3.27 -25.90 10.66
CA ILE A 57 -1.93 -25.31 10.56
C ILE A 57 -2.00 -23.81 10.82
N GLU A 58 -1.20 -23.35 11.77
CA GLU A 58 -1.00 -21.93 12.02
C GLU A 58 -0.01 -21.35 11.01
N LEU A 59 -0.37 -20.23 10.39
CA LEU A 59 0.53 -19.49 9.51
C LEU A 59 1.62 -18.79 10.31
N THR A 60 2.85 -18.89 9.82
CA THR A 60 3.98 -18.16 10.38
C THR A 60 3.90 -16.68 9.99
N VAL A 61 4.63 -15.84 10.73
CA VAL A 61 4.77 -14.40 10.40
C VAL A 61 5.27 -14.23 8.97
N SER A 62 6.26 -15.01 8.53
CA SER A 62 6.81 -14.92 7.16
C SER A 62 5.77 -15.24 6.07
N GLU A 63 4.91 -16.23 6.31
CA GLU A 63 3.82 -16.58 5.38
C GLU A 63 2.76 -15.48 5.33
N MET A 64 2.42 -14.87 6.47
CA MET A 64 1.52 -13.71 6.52
C MET A 64 2.12 -12.49 5.83
N MET A 65 3.39 -12.19 6.09
CA MET A 65 4.11 -11.09 5.43
C MET A 65 4.14 -11.26 3.90
N THR A 66 4.07 -12.48 3.38
CA THR A 66 3.97 -12.70 1.93
C THR A 66 2.63 -12.19 1.37
N VAL A 67 1.53 -12.32 2.13
CA VAL A 67 0.22 -11.76 1.78
C VAL A 67 0.23 -10.24 1.90
N THR A 68 0.74 -9.72 3.03
CA THR A 68 0.85 -8.26 3.26
C THR A 68 1.71 -7.58 2.20
N ASN A 69 2.83 -8.18 1.81
CA ASN A 69 3.70 -7.64 0.76
C ASN A 69 3.01 -7.66 -0.61
N ALA A 70 2.10 -8.60 -0.88
CA ALA A 70 1.32 -8.59 -2.11
C ALA A 70 0.27 -7.46 -2.12
N ALA A 71 -0.33 -7.14 -0.97
CA ALA A 71 -1.20 -5.97 -0.84
C ALA A 71 -0.41 -4.66 -0.99
N ARG A 72 0.82 -4.59 -0.46
CA ARG A 72 1.74 -3.45 -0.64
C ARG A 72 2.10 -3.23 -2.10
N GLU A 73 2.46 -4.29 -2.81
CA GLU A 73 2.75 -4.21 -4.24
C GLU A 73 1.53 -3.73 -5.04
N GLN A 74 0.32 -4.10 -4.63
CA GLN A 74 -0.88 -3.52 -5.24
C GLN A 74 -1.05 -2.03 -4.94
N LEU A 75 -0.75 -1.57 -3.73
CA LEU A 75 -0.74 -0.14 -3.40
C LEU A 75 0.26 0.63 -4.28
N GLU A 76 1.46 0.08 -4.47
CA GLU A 76 2.50 0.65 -5.33
C GLU A 76 2.05 0.72 -6.80
N ASN A 77 1.32 -0.29 -7.29
CA ASN A 77 0.69 -0.24 -8.62
C ASN A 77 -0.32 0.91 -8.74
N GLU A 78 -1.21 1.06 -7.75
CA GLU A 78 -2.17 2.18 -7.73
C GLU A 78 -1.47 3.53 -7.65
N ALA A 79 -0.41 3.64 -6.84
CA ALA A 79 0.39 4.84 -6.74
C ALA A 79 1.12 5.15 -8.06
N SER A 80 1.55 4.14 -8.82
CA SER A 80 2.09 4.33 -10.17
C SER A 80 1.04 4.92 -11.11
N TYR A 81 -0.21 4.46 -11.05
CA TYR A 81 -1.28 5.05 -11.86
C TYR A 81 -1.58 6.50 -11.46
N LEU A 82 -1.54 6.81 -10.16
CA LEU A 82 -1.65 8.17 -9.66
C LEU A 82 -0.49 9.05 -10.12
N ARG A 83 0.75 8.53 -10.09
CA ARG A 83 1.93 9.21 -10.62
C ARG A 83 1.75 9.54 -12.09
N ASP A 84 1.34 8.58 -12.90
CA ASP A 84 1.14 8.78 -14.33
C ASP A 84 0.05 9.84 -14.59
N TYR A 85 -1.01 9.88 -13.78
CA TYR A 85 -1.99 10.96 -13.82
C TYR A 85 -1.39 12.31 -13.45
N LEU A 86 -0.74 12.43 -12.29
CA LEU A 86 -0.18 13.70 -11.78
C LEU A 86 0.91 14.26 -12.71
N MET A 87 1.65 13.40 -13.41
CA MET A 87 2.63 13.80 -14.42
C MET A 87 2.02 14.53 -15.63
N THR A 88 0.71 14.38 -15.84
CA THR A 88 -0.05 15.14 -16.87
C THR A 88 -0.64 16.45 -16.36
N GLN A 89 -0.54 16.70 -15.05
CA GLN A 89 -1.09 17.88 -14.39
C GLN A 89 -0.01 18.96 -14.20
N PRO A 90 -0.39 20.22 -13.90
CA PRO A 90 0.56 21.24 -13.49
C PRO A 90 1.41 20.81 -12.29
N ALA A 91 2.68 21.23 -12.25
CA ALA A 91 3.55 20.96 -11.11
C ALA A 91 2.96 21.51 -9.81
N GLY A 92 3.10 20.76 -8.71
CA GLY A 92 2.51 21.11 -7.41
C GLY A 92 1.05 20.71 -7.26
N THR A 93 0.49 19.93 -8.19
CA THR A 93 -0.85 19.34 -8.03
C THR A 93 -0.86 18.30 -6.91
N ILE A 94 -1.88 18.37 -6.06
CA ILE A 94 -2.11 17.48 -4.93
C ILE A 94 -3.36 16.63 -5.19
N ALA A 95 -3.27 15.34 -4.88
CA ALA A 95 -4.41 14.45 -4.72
C ALA A 95 -4.69 14.26 -3.22
N VAL A 96 -5.91 14.57 -2.78
CA VAL A 96 -6.33 14.34 -1.38
C VAL A 96 -7.28 13.16 -1.35
N LEU A 97 -6.95 12.13 -0.56
CA LEU A 97 -7.80 10.96 -0.35
C LEU A 97 -8.78 11.17 0.80
N VAL A 98 -9.70 10.23 0.99
CA VAL A 98 -10.81 10.29 1.98
C VAL A 98 -10.34 10.47 3.44
N ASN A 99 -9.10 10.10 3.76
CA ASN A 99 -8.53 10.18 5.11
C ASN A 99 -7.62 11.41 5.31
N ASP A 100 -7.85 12.48 4.54
CA ASP A 100 -6.99 13.69 4.50
C ASP A 100 -5.51 13.39 4.16
N LEU A 101 -5.25 12.21 3.59
CA LEU A 101 -3.94 11.84 3.09
C LEU A 101 -3.66 12.63 1.81
N ALA A 102 -2.72 13.56 1.88
CA ALA A 102 -2.29 14.36 0.75
C ALA A 102 -1.15 13.62 0.03
N LEU A 103 -1.31 13.43 -1.28
CA LEU A 103 -0.29 12.84 -2.16
C LEU A 103 0.06 13.82 -3.27
N TRP A 104 1.35 13.93 -3.59
CA TRP A 104 1.81 14.76 -4.70
C TRP A 104 3.11 14.19 -5.28
N LEU A 105 3.55 14.79 -6.39
CA LEU A 105 4.84 14.48 -7.00
C LEU A 105 5.95 15.26 -6.29
N ALA A 106 6.91 14.54 -5.73
CA ALA A 106 8.17 15.12 -5.30
C ALA A 106 9.03 15.53 -6.51
N ALA A 107 10.16 16.21 -6.26
CA ALA A 107 11.03 16.71 -7.32
C ALA A 107 11.61 15.59 -8.21
N GLY A 108 11.88 14.41 -7.63
CA GLY A 108 12.32 13.21 -8.36
C GLY A 108 11.20 12.50 -9.14
N LYS A 109 9.97 13.01 -9.07
CA LYS A 109 8.73 12.47 -9.69
C LYS A 109 8.21 11.18 -9.07
N GLU A 110 8.70 10.80 -7.90
CA GLU A 110 8.09 9.82 -7.03
C GLU A 110 6.82 10.38 -6.36
N ILE A 111 5.92 9.47 -5.96
CA ILE A 111 4.76 9.84 -5.16
C ILE A 111 5.19 9.88 -3.71
N VAL A 112 5.02 11.04 -3.10
CA VAL A 112 5.16 11.22 -1.66
C VAL A 112 3.80 11.49 -1.03
N TRP A 113 3.70 11.19 0.25
CA TRP A 113 2.50 11.43 1.04
C TRP A 113 2.83 12.16 2.33
N ALA A 114 1.83 12.90 2.85
CA ALA A 114 1.82 13.40 4.21
C ALA A 114 0.40 13.30 4.78
N GLN A 115 0.32 13.04 6.08
CA GLN A 115 -0.91 13.04 6.87
C GLN A 115 -0.86 14.18 7.89
N ASP A 116 -2.01 14.53 8.46
CA ASP A 116 -2.15 15.57 9.49
C ASP A 116 -1.63 16.97 9.07
N VAL A 117 -1.66 17.26 7.76
CA VAL A 117 -1.29 18.56 7.20
C VAL A 117 -2.52 19.39 6.85
N THR A 118 -2.49 20.68 7.18
CA THR A 118 -3.47 21.64 6.67
C THR A 118 -2.85 22.37 5.50
N LEU A 119 -3.29 22.05 4.28
CA LEU A 119 -2.72 22.57 3.03
C LEU A 119 -2.66 24.11 3.03
N GLY A 120 -1.49 24.65 2.71
CA GLY A 120 -1.23 26.10 2.68
C GLY A 120 -1.16 26.78 4.05
N GLN A 121 -1.42 26.08 5.16
CA GLN A 121 -1.33 26.63 6.52
C GLN A 121 -0.17 26.02 7.32
N THR A 122 -0.01 24.69 7.29
CA THR A 122 1.18 24.04 7.85
C THR A 122 2.41 24.57 7.14
N ARG A 123 3.46 24.95 7.85
CA ARG A 123 4.63 25.54 7.19
C ARG A 123 5.39 24.46 6.40
N PRO A 124 5.97 24.78 5.23
CA PRO A 124 6.68 23.78 4.43
C PRO A 124 7.76 23.00 5.16
N ASP A 125 8.49 23.65 6.07
CA ASP A 125 9.56 23.06 6.89
C ASP A 125 9.06 22.18 8.05
N GLU A 126 7.75 22.15 8.27
CA GLU A 126 7.08 21.31 9.28
C GLU A 126 6.42 20.07 8.65
N VAL A 127 6.47 19.95 7.32
CA VAL A 127 5.91 18.81 6.60
C VAL A 127 7.02 17.80 6.33
N PHE A 128 6.80 16.55 6.72
CA PHE A 128 7.72 15.45 6.49
C PHE A 128 7.12 14.49 5.46
N PRO A 129 7.20 14.82 4.16
CA PRO A 129 6.70 13.93 3.14
C PRO A 129 7.53 12.63 3.14
N THR A 130 6.84 11.52 2.91
CA THR A 130 7.45 10.20 2.89
C THR A 130 7.13 9.54 1.54
N PRO A 131 8.06 8.79 0.92
CA PRO A 131 7.73 7.97 -0.25
C PRO A 131 6.54 7.04 0.03
N ILE A 132 5.69 6.83 -0.96
CA ILE A 132 4.54 5.92 -0.82
C ILE A 132 4.97 4.46 -0.54
N GLU A 133 6.14 4.06 -1.03
CA GLU A 133 6.76 2.75 -0.76
C GLU A 133 7.11 2.56 0.72
N ASP A 134 7.42 3.66 1.41
CA ASP A 134 7.80 3.71 2.83
C ASP A 134 6.61 3.87 3.77
N ILE A 135 5.37 3.74 3.27
CA ILE A 135 4.20 3.70 4.16
C ILE A 135 4.38 2.58 5.19
N GLY A 136 4.20 2.90 6.48
CA GLY A 136 4.71 2.12 7.61
C GLY A 136 4.22 0.67 7.72
N GLN A 137 4.52 0.02 8.84
CA GLN A 137 4.03 -1.32 9.17
C GLN A 137 2.54 -1.27 9.51
N ILE A 138 1.72 -1.12 8.47
CA ILE A 138 0.26 -1.19 8.51
C ILE A 138 -0.20 -2.59 8.08
N ASP A 139 -1.39 -3.00 8.55
CA ASP A 139 -1.93 -4.33 8.25
C ASP A 139 -2.41 -4.40 6.78
N THR A 140 -2.67 -5.62 6.31
CA THR A 140 -3.03 -5.96 4.93
C THR A 140 -4.27 -5.22 4.45
N GLU A 141 -5.27 -5.08 5.31
CA GLU A 141 -6.52 -4.38 5.05
C GLU A 141 -6.35 -2.86 4.95
N GLU A 142 -5.41 -2.28 5.70
CA GLU A 142 -5.12 -0.84 5.64
C GLU A 142 -4.42 -0.51 4.31
N LEU A 143 -3.47 -1.35 3.87
CA LEU A 143 -2.87 -1.25 2.53
C LEU A 143 -3.93 -1.36 1.43
N TYR A 144 -4.88 -2.29 1.60
CA TYR A 144 -5.98 -2.46 0.66
C TYR A 144 -6.90 -1.25 0.61
N GLU A 145 -7.28 -0.69 1.76
CA GLU A 145 -8.13 0.49 1.86
C GLU A 145 -7.49 1.68 1.13
N LEU A 146 -6.20 1.93 1.37
CA LEU A 146 -5.45 2.98 0.69
C LEU A 146 -5.39 2.75 -0.83
N SER A 147 -5.17 1.51 -1.26
CA SER A 147 -5.22 1.13 -2.67
C SER A 147 -6.58 1.44 -3.29
N GLN A 148 -7.67 1.10 -2.60
CA GLN A 148 -9.03 1.43 -3.05
C GLN A 148 -9.30 2.93 -3.08
N ASN A 149 -8.76 3.68 -2.11
CA ASN A 149 -8.91 5.13 -2.05
C ASN A 149 -8.23 5.81 -3.24
N ILE A 150 -7.00 5.41 -3.59
CA ILE A 150 -6.31 5.90 -4.80
C ILE A 150 -7.11 5.53 -6.05
N ARG A 151 -7.49 4.26 -6.19
CA ARG A 151 -8.25 3.75 -7.33
C ARG A 151 -9.58 4.49 -7.52
N ASN A 152 -10.29 4.80 -6.43
CA ASN A 152 -11.56 5.52 -6.47
C ASN A 152 -11.36 6.99 -6.79
N TRP A 153 -10.32 7.63 -6.25
CA TRP A 153 -9.96 9.00 -6.61
C TRP A 153 -9.65 9.10 -8.11
N LEU A 154 -8.90 8.15 -8.67
CA LEU A 154 -8.60 8.11 -10.11
C LEU A 154 -9.82 7.95 -11.03
N LYS A 155 -10.94 7.40 -10.54
CA LYS A 155 -12.20 7.32 -11.32
C LYS A 155 -12.90 8.67 -11.45
N ALA A 156 -12.72 9.55 -10.46
CA ALA A 156 -13.29 10.89 -10.44
C ALA A 156 -12.30 11.89 -9.82
N PRO A 157 -11.19 12.22 -10.53
CA PRO A 157 -10.12 13.03 -9.96
C PRO A 157 -10.61 14.42 -9.55
N THR A 158 -10.15 14.86 -8.38
CA THR A 158 -10.40 16.21 -7.84
C THR A 158 -9.07 16.84 -7.43
N PRO A 159 -8.20 17.19 -8.40
CA PRO A 159 -6.88 17.73 -8.13
C PRO A 159 -6.95 19.14 -7.52
N LEU A 160 -6.09 19.41 -6.54
CA LEU A 160 -5.89 20.74 -5.96
C LEU A 160 -4.59 21.34 -6.52
N PHE A 161 -4.65 22.59 -6.97
CA PHE A 161 -3.53 23.27 -7.62
C PHE A 161 -3.24 24.65 -7.01
N GLU A 162 -4.15 25.17 -6.19
CA GLU A 162 -3.99 26.46 -5.50
C GLU A 162 -2.85 26.48 -4.49
N TYR A 163 -2.31 25.31 -4.12
CA TYR A 163 -1.20 25.15 -3.16
C TYR A 163 0.15 24.84 -3.83
N ALA A 164 0.30 25.08 -5.14
CA ALA A 164 1.52 24.72 -5.86
C ALA A 164 2.80 25.36 -5.28
N GLU A 165 2.74 26.61 -4.82
CA GLU A 165 3.87 27.28 -4.17
C GLU A 165 4.24 26.63 -2.83
N TRP A 166 3.23 26.20 -2.07
CA TRP A 166 3.44 25.48 -0.82
C TRP A 166 4.10 24.13 -1.06
N VAL A 167 3.64 23.36 -2.06
CA VAL A 167 4.26 22.08 -2.46
C VAL A 167 5.70 22.29 -2.92
N ALA A 168 5.99 23.36 -3.67
CA ALA A 168 7.34 23.68 -4.09
C ALA A 168 8.26 23.94 -2.88
N GLY A 169 7.76 24.64 -1.86
CA GLY A 169 8.47 24.82 -0.59
C GLY A 169 8.74 23.48 0.12
N VAL A 170 7.73 22.63 0.25
CA VAL A 170 7.87 21.31 0.92
C VAL A 170 8.90 20.44 0.19
N ASN A 171 8.84 20.40 -1.15
CA ASN A 171 9.76 19.61 -1.96
C ASN A 171 11.21 20.13 -1.89
N ALA A 172 11.41 21.44 -1.72
CA ALA A 172 12.75 22.01 -1.54
C ALA A 172 13.38 21.56 -0.22
N GLU A 173 12.60 21.55 0.87
CA GLU A 173 13.03 21.04 2.16
C GLU A 173 13.29 19.53 2.11
N TYR A 174 12.38 18.76 1.49
CA TYR A 174 12.54 17.31 1.31
C TYR A 174 13.86 16.95 0.60
N ALA A 175 14.14 17.58 -0.55
CA ALA A 175 15.37 17.32 -1.30
C ALA A 175 16.66 17.67 -0.54
N SER A 176 16.59 18.59 0.44
CA SER A 176 17.73 18.95 1.27
C SER A 176 18.07 17.89 2.33
N HIS A 177 17.09 17.07 2.72
CA HIS A 177 17.27 16.02 3.72
C HIS A 177 17.76 14.69 3.11
N ASP A 178 17.44 14.41 1.85
CA ASP A 178 17.91 13.20 1.13
C ASP A 178 19.39 13.23 0.71
N LEU A 179 20.04 14.40 0.77
CA LEU A 179 21.46 14.58 0.44
C LEU A 179 22.40 14.50 1.67
N GLY A 180 21.87 14.06 2.82
CA GLY A 180 22.57 13.95 4.12
C GLY A 180 23.11 12.56 4.43
#